data_AF-A0A3C0A7B2-F1
#
_entry.id   AF-A0A3C0A7B2-F1
#
_cell.length_a   1.000
_cell.length_b   1.000
_cell.length_c   1.000
_cell.angle_alpha   90.00
_cell.angle_beta   90.00
_cell.angle_gamma   90.00
#
_symmetry.space_group_name_H-M   'P 1'
#
loop_
_entity.id
_entity.type
_entity.pdbx_description
1 polymer ?
#
loop_
_entity_poly.entity_id
_entity_poly.type
_entity_poly.pdbx_seq_one_letter_code
_entity_poly.pdbx_strand_id
1 'polypeptide(L)' 'MKGNKIYSIFTGKCPVCHSGNMYKYKKAYSISQSLKMHEHCSHCKTKFKIEPSFFYGAMYVSYAVGIAVA' A
#
# COMPACT_ATOMS: atom_id res chain seq x y z
N MET A 1 13.18 -13.37 -1.17
CA MET A 1 13.11 -13.17 -2.64
C MET A 1 12.70 -11.73 -2.93
N LYS A 2 13.68 -10.87 -3.25
CA LYS A 2 13.49 -9.45 -3.60
C LYS A 2 13.24 -9.43 -5.11
N GLY A 3 11.99 -9.23 -5.56
CA GLY A 3 11.67 -9.33 -7.01
C GLY A 3 10.22 -9.68 -7.36
N ASN A 4 9.47 -10.33 -6.45
CA ASN A 4 8.06 -10.64 -6.72
C ASN A 4 7.14 -9.45 -6.38
N LYS A 5 6.14 -9.21 -7.23
CA LYS A 5 5.11 -8.17 -7.03
C LYS A 5 4.44 -8.27 -5.65
N ILE A 6 4.26 -9.49 -5.15
CA ILE A 6 3.70 -9.78 -3.82
C ILE A 6 4.57 -9.19 -2.69
N TYR A 7 5.89 -9.22 -2.84
CA TYR A 7 6.81 -8.68 -1.83
C TYR A 7 6.66 -7.15 -1.69
N SER A 8 6.49 -6.42 -2.79
CA SER A 8 6.22 -4.98 -2.73
C SER A 8 4.88 -4.65 -2.10
N ILE A 9 3.85 -5.47 -2.33
CA ILE A 9 2.51 -5.29 -1.76
C ILE A 9 2.56 -5.46 -0.25
N PHE A 10 3.13 -6.57 0.25
CA PHE A 10 3.20 -6.84 1.69
C PHE A 10 4.17 -5.94 2.44
N THR A 11 5.29 -5.56 1.83
CA THR A 11 6.32 -4.75 2.51
C THR A 11 6.08 -3.24 2.38
N GLY A 12 5.10 -2.82 1.56
CA GLY A 12 4.85 -1.41 1.26
C GLY A 12 6.03 -0.74 0.55
N LYS A 13 6.71 -1.50 -0.33
CA LYS A 13 7.82 -0.99 -1.15
C LYS A 13 7.34 -0.65 -2.54
N CYS A 14 8.07 0.23 -3.22
CA CYS A 14 7.77 0.65 -4.57
C CYS A 14 7.61 -0.58 -5.50
N PRO A 15 6.50 -0.70 -6.25
CA PRO A 15 6.23 -1.86 -7.11
C PRO A 15 7.13 -1.92 -8.36
N VAL A 16 7.84 -0.83 -8.66
CA VAL A 16 8.77 -0.77 -9.81
C VAL A 16 10.18 -1.18 -9.37
N CYS A 17 10.73 -0.53 -8.34
CA CYS A 17 12.12 -0.75 -7.93
C CYS A 17 12.29 -1.69 -6.72
N HIS A 18 11.20 -2.09 -6.06
CA HIS A 18 11.16 -2.96 -4.87
C HIS A 18 12.08 -2.55 -3.70
N SER A 19 12.58 -1.30 -3.72
CA SER A 19 13.63 -0.82 -2.82
C SER A 19 13.22 0.45 -2.07
N GLY A 20 12.60 1.41 -2.76
CA GLY A 20 12.09 2.61 -2.11
C GLY A 20 10.83 2.35 -1.27
N ASN A 21 10.68 3.07 -0.15
CA ASN A 21 9.45 3.03 0.63
C ASN A 21 8.34 3.81 -0.08
N MET A 22 7.14 3.24 -0.03
CA MET A 22 5.95 3.86 -0.60
C MET A 22 5.29 4.81 0.41
N TYR A 23 5.09 4.34 1.63
CA TYR A 23 4.45 5.08 2.73
C TYR A 23 5.44 5.90 3.55
N LYS A 24 5.02 7.10 3.96
CA LYS A 24 5.79 7.98 4.87
C LYS A 24 5.86 7.41 6.28
N TYR A 25 4.80 6.74 6.71
CA TYR A 25 4.69 6.18 8.06
C TYR A 25 4.45 4.67 7.98
N LYS A 26 5.26 3.90 8.71
CA LYS A 26 5.12 2.43 8.81
C LYS A 26 4.19 1.97 9.94
N LYS A 27 3.74 2.87 10.82
CA LYS A 27 2.97 2.50 12.00
C LYS A 27 1.49 2.33 11.68
N ALA A 28 1.04 1.08 11.53
CA ALA A 28 -0.35 0.72 11.25
C ALA A 28 -1.40 1.19 12.30
N TYR A 29 -0.96 1.63 13.48
CA TYR A 29 -1.83 2.12 14.56
C TYR A 29 -2.53 3.45 14.25
N SER A 30 -2.07 4.20 13.26
CA SER A 30 -2.72 5.45 12.82
C SER A 30 -3.14 5.32 11.37
N ILE A 31 -4.37 4.83 11.12
CA ILE A 31 -4.90 4.57 9.78
C ILE A 31 -4.85 5.84 8.91
N SER A 32 -5.25 7.00 9.46
CA SER A 32 -5.23 8.29 8.73
C SER A 32 -3.81 8.76 8.36
N GLN A 33 -2.78 8.38 9.12
CA GLN A 33 -1.39 8.76 8.83
C GLN A 33 -0.66 7.70 7.99
N SER A 34 -1.03 6.42 8.12
CA SER A 34 -0.46 5.32 7.34
C SER A 34 -0.81 5.40 5.86
N LEU A 35 -1.93 6.05 5.52
CA LEU A 35 -2.33 6.34 4.14
C LEU A 35 -1.49 7.47 3.49
N LYS A 36 -0.66 8.18 4.26
CA LYS A 36 0.21 9.22 3.70
C LYS A 36 1.37 8.59 2.93
N MET A 37 1.32 8.74 1.62
CA MET A 37 2.32 8.25 0.68
C MET A 37 3.30 9.37 0.28
N HIS A 38 4.49 8.99 -0.18
CA HIS A 38 5.35 9.94 -0.89
C HIS A 38 4.76 10.27 -2.27
N GLU A 39 4.98 11.46 -2.82
CA GLU A 39 4.55 11.78 -4.19
C GLU A 39 5.44 11.12 -5.26
N HIS A 40 6.72 10.94 -4.95
CA HIS A 40 7.69 10.32 -5.85
C HIS A 40 8.57 9.33 -5.09
N CYS A 41 8.94 8.24 -5.76
CA CYS A 41 9.89 7.27 -5.21
C CYS A 41 11.31 7.85 -5.17
N SER A 42 11.98 7.75 -4.01
CA SER A 42 13.36 8.24 -3.84
C SER A 42 14.39 7.53 -4.72
N HIS A 43 14.09 6.32 -5.20
CA HIS A 43 15.05 5.49 -5.94
C HIS A 43 14.85 5.53 -7.46
N CYS A 44 13.60 5.48 -7.92
CA CYS A 44 13.27 5.43 -9.36
C CYS A 44 12.48 6.66 -9.84
N LYS A 45 12.21 7.64 -8.97
CA LYS A 45 11.46 8.88 -9.24
C LYS A 45 10.04 8.70 -9.80
N THR A 46 9.54 7.46 -9.81
CA THR A 46 8.17 7.14 -10.22
C THR A 46 7.19 7.93 -9.37
N LYS A 47 6.27 8.64 -10.03
CA LYS A 47 5.19 9.38 -9.38
C LYS A 47 4.16 8.40 -8.85
N PHE A 48 3.93 8.47 -7.55
CA PHE A 48 2.91 7.72 -6.86
C PHE A 48 1.57 8.45 -7.00
N LYS A 49 0.52 7.72 -7.36
CA LYS A 49 -0.85 8.22 -7.40
C LYS A 49 -1.67 7.47 -6.36
N ILE A 50 -2.43 8.20 -5.54
CA ILE A 50 -3.47 7.59 -4.72
C ILE A 50 -4.61 7.22 -5.66
N GLU A 51 -4.88 5.92 -5.75
CA GLU A 51 -6.04 5.41 -6.45
C GLU A 51 -7.26 5.50 -5.51
N PRO A 52 -8.26 6.35 -5.81
CA PRO A 52 -9.47 6.43 -4.99
C PRO A 52 -10.25 5.11 -4.95
N SER A 53 -10.07 4.25 -5.97
CA SER A 53 -10.61 2.89 -6.06
C SER A 53 -10.08 1.93 -4.99
N PHE A 54 -8.91 2.21 -4.38
CA PHE A 54 -8.35 1.37 -3.31
C PHE A 54 -9.30 1.29 -2.10
N PHE A 55 -9.99 2.39 -1.77
CA PHE A 55 -10.93 2.43 -0.65
C PHE A 55 -12.19 1.61 -0.94
N TYR A 56 -12.68 1.62 -2.18
CA TYR A 56 -13.80 0.79 -2.59
C TYR A 56 -13.46 -0.71 -2.52
N GLY A 57 -12.28 -1.10 -3.01
CA GLY A 57 -11.81 -2.48 -2.90
C GLY A 57 -11.67 -2.95 -1.45
N ALA A 58 -11.12 -2.09 -0.57
CA ALA A 58 -10.99 -2.38 0.85
C ALA A 58 -12.34 -2.57 1.56
N MET A 59 -13.37 -1.83 1.16
CA MET A 59 -14.74 -2.01 1.66
C MET A 59 -15.29 -3.40 1.33
N TYR A 60 -15.15 -3.86 0.08
CA TYR A 60 -15.62 -5.19 -0.33
C TYR A 60 -14.89 -6.33 0.40
N VAL A 61 -13.58 -6.21 0.58
CA VAL A 61 -12.81 -7.21 1.35
C VAL A 61 -13.26 -7.23 2.81
N SER A 62 -13.48 -6.08 3.41
CA SER A 62 -13.98 -5.97 4.79
C SER A 62 -15.36 -6.59 4.96
N TYR A 63 -16.25 -6.39 3.98
CA TYR A 63 -17.59 -6.99 3.97
C TYR A 63 -17.54 -8.52 3.84
N ALA A 64 -16.73 -9.06 2.92
CA ALA A 64 -16.56 -10.50 2.75
C ALA A 64 -15.98 -11.17 4.01
N VAL A 65 -15.00 -10.54 4.66
CA VAL A 65 -14.45 -11.02 5.93
C VAL A 65 -15.51 -10.95 7.04
N GLY A 66 -16.30 -9.87 7.11
CA GLY A 66 -17.40 -9.74 8.06
C GLY A 66 -18.44 -10.84 7.92
N ILE A 67 -18.82 -11.21 6.68
CA ILE A 67 -19.71 -12.34 6.42
C ILE A 67 -19.05 -13.67 6.78
N ALA A 68 -17.80 -13.89 6.42
CA ALA A 68 -17.13 -15.17 6.64
C ALA A 68 -16.87 -15.46 8.14
N VAL A 69 -16.84 -14.42 8.96
CA VAL A 69 -16.61 -14.51 10.42
C VAL A 69 -17.91 -14.50 11.22
N ALA A 70 -19.00 -13.95 10.67
CA ALA A 70 -20.33 -13.95 11.28
C ALA A 70 -21.04 -15.31 11.13
#